data_AF-B4VQL7-F1
#
_entry.id   AF-B4VQL7-F1
#
_cell.length_a   1.000
_cell.length_b   1.000
_cell.length_c   1.000
_cell.angle_alpha   90.00
_cell.angle_beta   90.00
_cell.angle_gamma   90.00
#
_symmetry.space_group_name_H-M   'P 1'
#
loop_
_entity.id
_entity.type
_entity.pdbx_description
1 polymer ?
#
loop_
_entity_poly.entity_id
_entity_poly.type
_entity_poly.pdbx_seq_one_letter_code
_entity_poly.pdbx_strand_id
1 'polypeptide(L)'
;MDEERQHAYLTLINALLTCPSGEEGQILQDNAELVDAGLLETMAQVAEAFADRGDENAAQFLIGMANQLGEFLGLSDSTATPEAQLRFLMQVLQATSYSDGNPQVIYPLLQENLHLLDDNFAQILYDWGTAKLAEVEAEPAQAIAATIGNFSNLIQQFPLGSQATNLEIAITGYEVILTIFTRENHSETWATLQNNLGVAYSDRIRGERAQNIENAIASYQAALQVRTREAFLATGLRESRQVGFSRIISRGR
;
A
#
# COMPACT_ATOMS: atom_id res chain seq x y z
N MET A 1 9.91 1.50 2.58
CA MET A 1 11.04 1.04 1.76
C MET A 1 12.26 1.02 2.67
N ASP A 2 13.07 -0.04 2.64
CA ASP A 2 14.37 0.00 3.32
C ASP A 2 15.25 0.97 2.52
N GLU A 3 15.57 2.15 3.07
CA GLU A 3 16.30 3.21 2.35
C GLU A 3 17.61 2.68 1.74
N GLU A 4 18.21 1.67 2.37
CA GLU A 4 19.40 0.97 1.87
C GLU A 4 19.15 0.21 0.55
N ARG A 5 18.00 -0.47 0.39
CA ARG A 5 17.71 -1.25 -0.82
C ARG A 5 17.41 -0.35 -2.01
N GLN A 6 16.68 0.75 -1.79
CA GLN A 6 16.45 1.75 -2.83
C GLN A 6 17.76 2.38 -3.31
N HIS A 7 18.65 2.69 -2.37
CA HIS A 7 19.97 3.24 -2.68
C HIS A 7 20.83 2.24 -3.48
N ALA A 8 20.75 0.95 -3.15
CA ALA A 8 21.43 -0.11 -3.89
C ALA A 8 20.91 -0.20 -5.34
N TYR A 9 19.59 -0.15 -5.57
CA TYR A 9 19.02 -0.13 -6.91
C TYR A 9 19.50 1.07 -7.73
N LEU A 10 19.47 2.27 -7.16
CA LEU A 10 19.94 3.48 -7.86
C LEU A 10 21.44 3.41 -8.20
N THR A 11 22.24 2.82 -7.30
CA THR A 11 23.67 2.61 -7.53
C THR A 11 23.90 1.63 -8.69
N LEU A 12 23.18 0.52 -8.71
CA LEU A 12 23.23 -0.47 -9.78
C LEU A 12 22.80 0.14 -11.12
N ILE A 13 21.68 0.87 -11.15
CA ILE A 13 21.19 1.56 -12.35
C ILE A 13 22.23 2.55 -12.89
N ASN A 14 22.86 3.33 -12.01
CA ASN A 14 23.92 4.24 -12.42
C ASN A 14 25.15 3.50 -12.97
N ALA A 15 25.51 2.35 -12.41
CA ALA A 15 26.58 1.51 -12.94
C ALA A 15 26.24 1.01 -14.35
N LEU A 16 25.01 0.55 -14.59
CA LEU A 16 24.53 0.07 -15.89
C LEU A 16 24.48 1.18 -16.95
N LEU A 17 24.15 2.41 -16.57
CA LEU A 17 24.11 3.55 -17.49
C LEU A 17 25.50 4.07 -17.87
N THR A 18 26.51 3.80 -17.05
CA THR A 18 27.87 4.36 -17.22
C THR A 18 28.90 3.32 -17.62
N CYS A 19 28.56 2.02 -17.60
CA CYS A 19 29.48 0.97 -17.98
C CYS A 19 29.77 0.94 -19.49
N PRO A 20 30.94 0.41 -19.89
CA PRO A 20 31.21 0.10 -21.29
C PRO A 20 30.21 -0.93 -21.85
N SER A 21 29.85 -0.78 -23.12
CA SER A 21 28.95 -1.73 -23.79
C SER A 21 29.52 -3.15 -23.75
N GLY A 22 28.72 -4.10 -23.28
CA GLY A 22 29.08 -5.50 -23.10
C GLY A 22 29.41 -5.90 -21.66
N GLU A 23 29.53 -4.95 -20.73
CA GLU A 23 29.77 -5.23 -19.30
C GLU A 23 28.48 -5.32 -18.47
N GLU A 24 27.33 -4.97 -19.05
CA GLU A 24 26.02 -4.93 -18.37
C GLU A 24 25.68 -6.29 -17.75
N GLY A 25 25.92 -7.37 -18.50
CA GLY A 25 25.63 -8.73 -18.04
C GLY A 25 26.48 -9.17 -16.83
N GLN A 26 27.74 -8.75 -16.76
CA GLN A 26 28.60 -9.05 -15.61
C GLN A 26 28.16 -8.24 -14.39
N ILE A 27 27.84 -6.96 -14.58
CA ILE A 27 27.33 -6.10 -13.51
C ILE A 27 26.04 -6.68 -12.93
N LEU A 28 25.11 -7.14 -13.77
CA LEU A 28 23.87 -7.79 -13.32
C LEU A 28 24.15 -9.12 -12.60
N GLN A 29 25.14 -9.90 -13.03
CA GLN A 29 25.53 -11.13 -12.33
C GLN A 29 26.15 -10.85 -10.96
N ASP A 30 27.01 -9.84 -10.86
CA ASP A 30 27.67 -9.46 -9.61
C ASP A 30 26.69 -8.86 -8.58
N ASN A 31 25.50 -8.46 -9.02
CA ASN A 31 24.42 -7.89 -8.21
C ASN A 31 23.12 -8.70 -8.34
N ALA A 32 23.22 -10.03 -8.54
CA ALA A 32 22.07 -10.89 -8.82
C ALA A 32 20.99 -10.85 -7.71
N GLU A 33 21.36 -10.56 -6.47
CA GLU A 33 20.47 -10.39 -5.32
C GLU A 33 19.59 -9.13 -5.38
N LEU A 34 19.97 -8.18 -6.25
CA LEU A 34 19.21 -6.98 -6.55
C LEU A 34 18.35 -7.15 -7.80
N VAL A 35 18.54 -8.21 -8.60
CA VAL A 35 17.76 -8.45 -9.82
C VAL A 35 16.40 -9.06 -9.44
N ASP A 36 15.47 -8.19 -9.08
CA ASP A 36 14.10 -8.53 -8.71
C ASP A 36 13.11 -7.49 -9.26
N ALA A 37 11.81 -7.70 -9.02
CA ALA A 37 10.77 -6.78 -9.47
C ALA A 37 10.98 -5.32 -9.00
N GLY A 38 11.62 -5.10 -7.85
CA GLY A 38 11.90 -3.77 -7.31
C GLY A 38 12.96 -3.01 -8.12
N LEU A 39 13.98 -3.70 -8.64
CA LEU A 39 14.94 -3.11 -9.57
C LEU A 39 14.27 -2.66 -10.87
N LEU A 40 13.43 -3.52 -11.46
CA LEU A 40 12.70 -3.22 -12.71
C LEU A 40 11.82 -1.98 -12.55
N GLU A 41 11.14 -1.86 -11.40
CA GLU A 41 10.33 -0.70 -11.06
C GLU A 41 11.18 0.57 -10.92
N THR A 42 12.33 0.48 -10.26
CA THR A 42 13.26 1.61 -10.12
C THR A 42 13.82 2.03 -11.48
N MET A 43 14.12 1.07 -12.38
CA MET A 43 14.55 1.35 -13.75
C MET A 43 13.50 2.13 -14.54
N ALA A 44 12.21 1.77 -14.40
CA ALA A 44 11.11 2.48 -15.05
C ALA A 44 10.98 3.93 -14.55
N GLN A 45 11.07 4.16 -13.24
CA GLN A 45 11.02 5.51 -12.66
C GLN A 45 12.19 6.39 -13.13
N VAL A 46 13.40 5.82 -13.17
CA VAL A 46 14.59 6.54 -13.66
C VAL A 46 14.47 6.81 -15.16
N ALA A 47 13.91 5.89 -15.94
CA ALA A 47 13.66 6.08 -17.36
C ALA A 47 12.68 7.25 -17.62
N GLU A 48 11.58 7.33 -16.86
CA GLU A 48 10.64 8.45 -16.93
C GLU A 48 11.33 9.79 -16.62
N ALA A 49 12.15 9.82 -15.56
CA ALA A 49 12.92 11.02 -15.20
C ALA A 49 13.93 11.46 -16.28
N PHE A 50 14.47 10.53 -17.07
CA PHE A 50 15.31 10.84 -18.23
C PHE A 50 14.49 11.37 -19.41
N ALA A 51 13.34 10.75 -19.69
CA ALA A 51 12.43 11.20 -20.74
C ALA A 51 11.93 12.63 -20.50
N ASP A 52 11.55 12.98 -19.26
CA ASP A 52 11.14 14.33 -18.86
C ASP A 52 12.23 15.39 -19.08
N ARG A 53 13.50 14.96 -19.03
CA ARG A 53 14.67 15.82 -19.25
C ARG A 53 15.13 15.82 -20.72
N GLY A 54 14.46 15.08 -21.59
CA GLY A 54 14.77 14.96 -23.02
C GLY A 54 15.88 13.96 -23.36
N ASP A 55 16.32 13.11 -22.42
CA ASP A 55 17.29 12.05 -22.67
C ASP A 55 16.59 10.73 -23.04
N GLU A 56 16.08 10.69 -24.27
CA GLU A 56 15.32 9.54 -24.78
C GLU A 56 16.16 8.27 -24.89
N ASN A 57 17.49 8.39 -25.10
CA ASN A 57 18.38 7.25 -25.25
C ASN A 57 18.55 6.50 -23.92
N ALA A 58 18.84 7.23 -22.84
CA ALA A 58 18.94 6.63 -21.51
C ALA A 58 17.60 6.02 -21.06
N ALA A 59 16.49 6.70 -21.35
CA ALA A 59 15.15 6.19 -21.06
C ALA A 59 14.85 4.88 -21.81
N GLN A 60 15.09 4.83 -23.13
CA GLN A 60 14.85 3.64 -23.94
C GLN A 60 15.76 2.47 -23.54
N PHE A 61 17.01 2.74 -23.18
CA PHE A 61 17.93 1.72 -22.66
C PHE A 61 17.40 1.06 -21.39
N LEU A 62 16.99 1.87 -20.41
CA LEU A 62 16.44 1.36 -19.15
C LEU A 62 15.14 0.59 -19.35
N ILE A 63 14.25 1.06 -20.23
CA ILE A 63 13.01 0.35 -20.60
C ILE A 63 13.33 -1.00 -21.25
N GLY A 64 14.25 -1.02 -22.22
CA GLY A 64 14.66 -2.25 -22.91
C GLY A 64 15.26 -3.28 -21.95
N MET A 65 16.11 -2.82 -21.03
CA MET A 65 16.73 -3.68 -20.03
C MET A 65 15.72 -4.20 -19.00
N ALA A 66 14.82 -3.34 -18.50
CA ALA A 66 13.76 -3.75 -17.60
C ALA A 66 12.86 -4.83 -18.22
N ASN A 67 12.55 -4.71 -19.51
CA ASN A 67 11.78 -5.72 -20.25
C ASN A 67 12.53 -7.06 -20.36
N GLN A 68 13.82 -7.03 -20.73
CA GLN A 68 14.64 -8.25 -20.84
C GLN A 68 14.81 -8.95 -19.48
N LEU A 69 15.04 -8.18 -18.42
CA LEU A 69 15.09 -8.73 -17.07
C LEU A 69 13.72 -9.25 -16.64
N GLY A 70 12.63 -8.57 -17.04
CA GLY A 70 11.27 -9.03 -16.82
C GLY A 70 11.00 -10.39 -17.46
N GLU A 71 11.40 -10.59 -18.72
CA GLU A 71 11.34 -11.89 -19.40
C GLU A 71 12.18 -12.95 -18.69
N PHE A 72 13.40 -12.60 -18.30
CA PHE A 72 14.30 -13.50 -17.59
C PHE A 72 13.75 -13.95 -16.22
N LEU A 73 13.08 -13.03 -15.52
CA LEU A 73 12.44 -13.30 -14.23
C LEU A 73 11.06 -13.98 -14.36
N GLY A 74 10.57 -14.20 -15.59
CA GLY A 74 9.23 -14.76 -15.84
C GLY A 74 8.09 -13.79 -15.47
N LEU A 75 8.37 -12.49 -15.47
CA LEU A 75 7.44 -11.40 -15.20
C LEU A 75 6.78 -10.83 -16.46
N SER A 76 7.26 -11.22 -17.66
CA SER A 76 6.80 -10.69 -18.95
C SER A 76 5.46 -11.23 -19.42
N ASP A 77 4.99 -12.34 -18.84
CA ASP A 77 3.63 -12.86 -19.01
C ASP A 77 3.11 -13.24 -17.62
N SER A 78 2.17 -12.44 -17.08
CA SER A 78 1.44 -12.83 -15.88
C SER A 78 0.67 -14.11 -16.22
N THR A 79 1.18 -15.27 -15.77
CA THR A 79 0.42 -16.53 -15.80
C THR A 79 -0.76 -16.50 -14.82
N ALA A 80 -0.94 -15.40 -14.09
CA ALA A 80 -2.06 -15.16 -13.19
C ALA A 80 -3.34 -15.01 -14.01
N THR A 81 -4.23 -15.99 -13.91
CA THR A 81 -5.60 -15.82 -14.41
C THR A 81 -6.44 -15.12 -13.35
N PRO A 82 -7.50 -14.38 -13.75
CA PRO A 82 -8.41 -13.76 -12.80
C PRO A 82 -8.99 -14.77 -11.79
N GLU A 83 -9.22 -16.02 -12.19
CA GLU A 83 -9.69 -17.08 -11.31
C GLU A 83 -8.64 -17.51 -10.28
N ALA A 84 -7.37 -17.57 -10.66
CA ALA A 84 -6.27 -17.88 -9.75
C ALA A 84 -6.09 -16.74 -8.72
N GLN A 85 -6.16 -15.50 -9.18
CA GLN A 85 -6.09 -14.31 -8.33
C GLN A 85 -7.27 -14.20 -7.38
N LEU A 86 -8.51 -14.47 -7.84
CA LEU A 86 -9.68 -14.51 -6.97
C LEU A 86 -9.56 -15.61 -5.90
N ARG A 87 -9.09 -16.80 -6.28
CA ARG A 87 -8.83 -17.88 -5.32
C ARG A 87 -7.79 -17.46 -4.28
N PHE A 88 -6.72 -16.82 -4.72
CA PHE A 88 -5.67 -16.32 -3.84
C PHE A 88 -6.18 -15.20 -2.92
N LEU A 89 -7.00 -14.28 -3.43
CA LEU A 89 -7.68 -13.26 -2.63
C LEU A 89 -8.50 -13.90 -1.50
N MET A 90 -9.30 -14.92 -1.82
CA MET A 90 -10.07 -15.64 -0.81
C MET A 90 -9.17 -16.31 0.24
N GLN A 91 -8.06 -16.92 -0.20
CA GLN A 91 -7.10 -17.58 0.68
C GLN A 91 -6.43 -16.59 1.63
N VAL A 92 -5.95 -15.45 1.13
CA VAL A 92 -5.24 -14.46 1.94
C VAL A 92 -6.17 -13.73 2.90
N LEU A 93 -7.41 -13.42 2.50
CA LEU A 93 -8.40 -12.83 3.41
C LEU A 93 -8.82 -13.83 4.50
N GLN A 94 -8.99 -15.10 4.15
CA GLN A 94 -9.26 -16.15 5.14
C GLN A 94 -8.10 -16.31 6.14
N ALA A 95 -6.86 -16.35 5.65
CA ALA A 95 -5.67 -16.41 6.50
C ALA A 95 -5.56 -15.17 7.40
N THR A 96 -5.86 -13.98 6.86
CA THR A 96 -5.87 -12.71 7.61
C THR A 96 -6.89 -12.77 8.73
N SER A 97 -8.10 -13.26 8.45
CA SER A 97 -9.16 -13.41 9.45
C SER A 97 -8.78 -14.40 10.57
N TYR A 98 -8.27 -15.59 10.22
CA TYR A 98 -7.92 -16.60 11.22
C TYR A 98 -6.68 -16.26 12.07
N SER A 99 -5.77 -15.46 11.53
CA SER A 99 -4.53 -15.08 12.20
C SER A 99 -4.60 -13.70 12.86
N ASP A 100 -5.76 -13.04 12.82
CA ASP A 100 -5.94 -11.65 13.27
C ASP A 100 -4.92 -10.68 12.64
N GLY A 101 -4.63 -10.89 11.35
CA GLY A 101 -3.66 -10.11 10.59
C GLY A 101 -2.20 -10.31 11.00
N ASN A 102 -1.81 -11.48 11.51
CA ASN A 102 -0.42 -11.74 11.89
C ASN A 102 0.52 -11.78 10.66
N PRO A 103 1.50 -10.85 10.55
CA PRO A 103 2.44 -10.82 9.42
C PRO A 103 3.23 -12.12 9.23
N GLN A 104 3.50 -12.87 10.31
CA GLN A 104 4.25 -14.14 10.23
C GLN A 104 3.48 -15.25 9.48
N VAL A 105 2.16 -15.11 9.36
CA VAL A 105 1.31 -16.02 8.58
C VAL A 105 1.12 -15.49 7.16
N ILE A 106 0.91 -14.17 7.02
CA ILE A 106 0.51 -13.58 5.74
C ILE A 106 1.70 -13.32 4.81
N TYR A 107 2.84 -12.87 5.33
CA TYR A 107 3.99 -12.52 4.48
C TYR A 107 4.57 -13.71 3.72
N PRO A 108 4.73 -14.92 4.30
CA PRO A 108 5.13 -16.10 3.53
C PRO A 108 4.13 -16.43 2.41
N LEU A 109 2.83 -16.33 2.70
CA LEU A 109 1.77 -16.60 1.72
C LEU A 109 1.83 -15.61 0.54
N LEU A 110 2.06 -14.32 0.82
CA LEU A 110 2.27 -13.30 -0.22
C LEU A 110 3.55 -13.56 -1.03
N GLN A 111 4.65 -13.90 -0.35
CA GLN A 111 5.94 -14.16 -0.97
C GLN A 111 5.90 -15.35 -1.95
N GLU A 112 5.14 -16.39 -1.64
CA GLU A 112 4.97 -17.54 -2.53
C GLU A 112 4.11 -17.21 -3.77
N ASN A 113 3.36 -16.10 -3.73
CA ASN A 113 2.35 -15.74 -4.72
C ASN A 113 2.55 -14.35 -5.33
N LEU A 114 3.79 -13.84 -5.34
CA LEU A 114 4.12 -12.52 -5.91
C LEU A 114 3.66 -12.36 -7.35
N HIS A 115 3.72 -13.43 -8.15
CA HIS A 115 3.26 -13.46 -9.54
C HIS A 115 1.75 -13.22 -9.71
N LEU A 116 0.95 -13.37 -8.65
CA LEU A 116 -0.48 -13.07 -8.65
C LEU A 116 -0.79 -11.63 -8.25
N LEU A 117 0.19 -10.90 -7.69
CA LEU A 117 0.07 -9.52 -7.25
C LEU A 117 0.42 -8.58 -8.40
N ASP A 118 -0.57 -8.29 -9.24
CA ASP A 118 -0.50 -7.32 -10.31
C ASP A 118 -1.70 -6.34 -10.25
N ASP A 119 -1.81 -5.48 -11.26
CA ASP A 119 -2.85 -4.44 -11.33
C ASP A 119 -4.26 -5.03 -11.37
N ASN A 120 -4.41 -6.23 -11.91
CA ASN A 120 -5.68 -6.93 -11.96
C ASN A 120 -6.09 -7.44 -10.57
N PHE A 121 -5.13 -7.75 -9.70
CA PHE A 121 -5.43 -8.18 -8.33
C PHE A 121 -6.16 -7.09 -7.52
N ALA A 122 -5.76 -5.82 -7.68
CA ALA A 122 -6.45 -4.69 -7.06
C ALA A 122 -7.91 -4.59 -7.58
N GLN A 123 -8.12 -4.73 -8.89
CA GLN A 123 -9.45 -4.72 -9.48
C GLN A 123 -10.31 -5.89 -8.97
N ILE A 124 -9.74 -7.10 -8.84
CA ILE A 124 -10.44 -8.25 -8.28
C ILE A 124 -10.84 -8.02 -6.82
N LEU A 125 -9.95 -7.41 -6.02
CA LEU A 125 -10.28 -7.01 -4.65
C LEU A 125 -11.43 -6.00 -4.62
N TYR A 126 -11.44 -5.02 -5.52
CA TYR A 126 -12.52 -4.05 -5.66
C TYR A 126 -13.86 -4.74 -6.01
N ASP A 127 -13.88 -5.51 -7.10
CA ASP A 127 -15.09 -6.14 -7.61
C ASP A 127 -15.68 -7.13 -6.60
N TRP A 128 -14.82 -8.00 -6.04
CA TRP A 128 -15.25 -8.95 -5.03
C TRP A 128 -15.67 -8.25 -3.73
N GLY A 129 -14.88 -7.28 -3.26
CA GLY A 129 -15.13 -6.60 -1.99
C GLY A 129 -16.45 -5.82 -2.01
N THR A 130 -16.66 -5.01 -3.04
CA THR A 130 -17.90 -4.23 -3.20
C THR A 130 -19.13 -5.12 -3.36
N ALA A 131 -19.06 -6.16 -4.21
CA ALA A 131 -20.15 -7.10 -4.38
C ALA A 131 -20.45 -7.83 -3.06
N LYS A 132 -19.41 -8.31 -2.37
CA LYS A 132 -19.59 -9.12 -1.17
C LYS A 132 -20.17 -8.31 -0.01
N LEU A 133 -19.73 -7.08 0.16
CA LEU A 133 -20.22 -6.18 1.21
C LEU A 133 -21.67 -5.75 0.96
N ALA A 134 -22.11 -5.67 -0.30
CA ALA A 134 -23.50 -5.37 -0.65
C ALA A 134 -24.47 -6.56 -0.47
N GLU A 135 -23.96 -7.80 -0.52
CA GLU A 135 -24.77 -9.02 -0.40
C GLU A 135 -25.15 -9.39 1.03
N VAL A 136 -24.43 -8.88 2.03
CA VAL A 136 -24.51 -9.34 3.42
C VAL A 136 -25.10 -8.27 4.34
N GLU A 137 -25.67 -8.72 5.46
CA GLU A 137 -26.15 -7.82 6.52
C GLU A 137 -25.01 -7.02 7.19
N ALA A 138 -25.38 -5.98 7.93
CA ALA A 138 -24.43 -5.00 8.46
C ALA A 138 -23.31 -5.60 9.36
N GLU A 139 -23.63 -6.54 10.24
CA GLU A 139 -22.64 -7.16 11.15
C GLU A 139 -21.61 -8.01 10.38
N PRO A 140 -22.01 -8.98 9.52
CA PRO A 140 -21.06 -9.66 8.63
C PRO A 140 -20.27 -8.70 7.71
N ALA A 141 -20.90 -7.64 7.21
CA ALA A 141 -20.21 -6.64 6.37
C ALA A 141 -19.05 -5.99 7.12
N GLN A 142 -19.24 -5.62 8.40
CA GLN A 142 -18.20 -5.03 9.22
C GLN A 142 -17.04 -6.01 9.47
N ALA A 143 -17.32 -7.29 9.71
CA ALA A 143 -16.27 -8.29 9.91
C ALA A 143 -15.43 -8.52 8.63
N ILE A 144 -16.08 -8.57 7.47
CA ILE A 144 -15.41 -8.67 6.17
C ILE A 144 -14.58 -7.40 5.90
N ALA A 145 -15.15 -6.22 6.13
CA ALA A 145 -14.47 -4.94 5.96
C ALA A 145 -13.24 -4.81 6.89
N ALA A 146 -13.34 -5.26 8.15
CA ALA A 146 -12.21 -5.29 9.06
C ALA A 146 -11.09 -6.23 8.56
N THR A 147 -11.46 -7.38 8.00
CA THR A 147 -10.49 -8.32 7.41
C THR A 147 -9.78 -7.71 6.19
N ILE A 148 -10.52 -7.06 5.29
CA ILE A 148 -9.94 -6.35 4.14
C ILE A 148 -9.01 -5.24 4.63
N GLY A 149 -9.40 -4.46 5.64
CA GLY A 149 -8.56 -3.40 6.20
C GLY A 149 -7.25 -3.91 6.81
N ASN A 150 -7.30 -5.03 7.54
CA ASN A 150 -6.10 -5.68 8.07
C ASN A 150 -5.18 -6.16 6.94
N PHE A 151 -5.74 -6.77 5.89
CA PHE A 151 -4.97 -7.18 4.71
C PHE A 151 -4.35 -5.97 4.00
N SER A 152 -5.09 -4.89 3.79
CA SER A 152 -4.59 -3.64 3.20
C SER A 152 -3.42 -3.05 3.98
N ASN A 153 -3.48 -3.07 5.32
CA ASN A 153 -2.36 -2.64 6.17
C ASN A 153 -1.12 -3.51 5.99
N LEU A 154 -1.31 -4.82 5.82
CA LEU A 154 -0.22 -5.79 5.63
C LEU A 154 0.42 -5.63 4.26
N ILE A 155 -0.37 -5.57 3.18
CA ILE A 155 0.15 -5.45 1.82
C ILE A 155 0.85 -4.09 1.61
N GLN A 156 0.36 -3.00 2.23
CA GLN A 156 1.04 -1.70 2.23
C GLN A 156 2.47 -1.78 2.83
N GLN A 157 2.64 -2.59 3.88
CA GLN A 157 3.93 -2.75 4.58
C GLN A 157 4.78 -3.91 4.05
N PHE A 158 4.26 -4.66 3.09
CA PHE A 158 4.91 -5.86 2.59
C PHE A 158 6.12 -5.48 1.71
N PRO A 159 7.35 -5.92 2.06
CA PRO A 159 8.57 -5.39 1.44
C PRO A 159 8.96 -6.09 0.13
N LEU A 160 8.24 -7.15 -0.29
CA LEU A 160 8.56 -7.94 -1.47
C LEU A 160 7.53 -7.71 -2.59
N GLY A 161 7.94 -7.99 -3.83
CA GLY A 161 7.13 -7.72 -5.02
C GLY A 161 7.24 -6.28 -5.50
N SER A 162 6.32 -5.86 -6.36
CA SER A 162 6.25 -4.46 -6.80
C SER A 162 5.61 -3.59 -5.72
N GLN A 163 6.32 -2.55 -5.31
CA GLN A 163 5.84 -1.61 -4.31
C GLN A 163 4.65 -0.81 -4.86
N ALA A 164 4.71 -0.37 -6.13
CA ALA A 164 3.58 0.29 -6.77
C ALA A 164 2.31 -0.57 -6.71
N THR A 165 2.39 -1.85 -7.08
CA THR A 165 1.23 -2.75 -7.04
C THR A 165 0.69 -2.93 -5.62
N ASN A 166 1.57 -3.17 -4.65
CA ASN A 166 1.18 -3.32 -3.25
C ASN A 166 0.42 -2.09 -2.73
N LEU A 167 0.85 -0.88 -3.12
CA LEU A 167 0.17 0.36 -2.78
C LEU A 167 -1.19 0.50 -3.45
N GLU A 168 -1.33 0.14 -4.74
CA GLU A 168 -2.65 0.16 -5.40
C GLU A 168 -3.65 -0.82 -4.77
N ILE A 169 -3.19 -2.02 -4.38
CA ILE A 169 -4.02 -3.00 -3.66
C ILE A 169 -4.45 -2.44 -2.30
N ALA A 170 -3.52 -1.83 -1.55
CA ALA A 170 -3.82 -1.23 -0.25
C ALA A 170 -4.85 -0.09 -0.36
N ILE A 171 -4.61 0.86 -1.28
CA ILE A 171 -5.49 2.00 -1.57
C ILE A 171 -6.90 1.48 -1.91
N THR A 172 -6.98 0.52 -2.83
CA THR A 172 -8.26 -0.08 -3.24
C THR A 172 -9.00 -0.70 -2.05
N GLY A 173 -8.30 -1.50 -1.24
CA GLY A 173 -8.94 -2.11 -0.07
C GLY A 173 -9.44 -1.08 0.95
N TYR A 174 -8.70 0.01 1.18
CA TYR A 174 -9.17 1.12 2.03
C TYR A 174 -10.40 1.82 1.46
N GLU A 175 -10.41 2.14 0.17
CA GLU A 175 -11.53 2.77 -0.51
C GLU A 175 -12.80 1.92 -0.44
N VAL A 176 -12.67 0.60 -0.65
CA VAL A 176 -13.79 -0.36 -0.54
C VAL A 176 -14.42 -0.31 0.85
N ILE A 177 -13.62 -0.37 1.91
CA ILE A 177 -14.14 -0.50 3.29
C ILE A 177 -14.61 0.83 3.89
N LEU A 178 -14.22 1.97 3.31
CA LEU A 178 -14.75 3.29 3.65
C LEU A 178 -16.25 3.43 3.33
N THR A 179 -16.82 2.53 2.52
CA THR A 179 -18.28 2.43 2.31
C THR A 179 -19.01 1.85 3.52
N ILE A 180 -18.32 1.07 4.36
CA ILE A 180 -18.86 0.44 5.57
C ILE A 180 -18.52 1.24 6.82
N PHE A 181 -17.25 1.61 6.97
CA PHE A 181 -16.77 2.42 8.08
C PHE A 181 -16.79 3.89 7.67
N THR A 182 -17.86 4.58 8.03
CA THR A 182 -18.03 6.01 7.76
C THR A 182 -17.75 6.84 9.01
N ARG A 183 -17.62 8.15 8.81
CA ARG A 183 -17.45 9.10 9.91
C ARG A 183 -18.61 9.05 10.91
N GLU A 184 -19.82 8.72 10.45
CA GLU A 184 -21.05 8.75 11.25
C GLU A 184 -21.22 7.50 12.11
N ASN A 185 -20.79 6.33 11.62
CA ASN A 185 -21.03 5.05 12.29
C ASN A 185 -19.79 4.51 13.04
N HIS A 186 -18.57 4.84 12.58
CA HIS A 186 -17.30 4.34 13.13
C HIS A 186 -16.21 5.41 13.00
N SER A 187 -16.42 6.58 13.61
CA SER A 187 -15.55 7.76 13.44
C SER A 187 -14.06 7.49 13.69
N GLU A 188 -13.73 6.70 14.71
CA GLU A 188 -12.34 6.37 15.07
C GLU A 188 -11.69 5.47 14.00
N THR A 189 -12.40 4.42 13.58
CA THR A 189 -11.96 3.52 12.50
C THR A 189 -11.82 4.28 11.19
N TRP A 190 -12.82 5.08 10.83
CA TRP A 190 -12.78 5.92 9.63
C TRP A 190 -11.59 6.88 9.63
N ALA A 191 -11.30 7.54 10.76
CA ALA A 191 -10.14 8.42 10.87
C ALA A 191 -8.80 7.66 10.74
N THR A 192 -8.74 6.42 11.24
CA THR A 192 -7.58 5.55 11.07
C THR A 192 -7.40 5.15 9.60
N LEU A 193 -8.47 4.76 8.91
CA LEU A 193 -8.44 4.44 7.48
C LEU A 193 -8.02 5.63 6.64
N GLN A 194 -8.56 6.82 6.91
CA GLN A 194 -8.15 8.06 6.24
C GLN A 194 -6.66 8.37 6.48
N ASN A 195 -6.14 8.12 7.68
CA ASN A 195 -4.72 8.28 7.95
C ASN A 195 -3.87 7.31 7.11
N ASN A 196 -4.26 6.04 7.02
CA ASN A 196 -3.52 5.03 6.27
C ASN A 196 -3.59 5.28 4.75
N LEU A 197 -4.76 5.68 4.25
CA LEU A 197 -4.94 6.11 2.87
C LEU A 197 -4.08 7.33 2.54
N GLY A 198 -3.94 8.28 3.49
CA GLY A 198 -3.02 9.40 3.37
C GLY A 198 -1.56 8.99 3.21
N VAL A 199 -1.11 8.00 4.01
CA VAL A 199 0.24 7.43 3.86
C VAL A 199 0.38 6.74 2.51
N ALA A 200 -0.59 5.92 2.12
CA ALA A 200 -0.55 5.17 0.87
C ALA A 200 -0.48 6.11 -0.35
N TYR A 201 -1.27 7.19 -0.39
CA TYR A 201 -1.18 8.19 -1.45
C TYR A 201 0.13 8.98 -1.42
N SER A 202 0.66 9.29 -0.24
CA SER A 202 1.96 9.98 -0.13
C SER A 202 3.10 9.15 -0.71
N ASP A 203 3.05 7.83 -0.51
CA ASP A 203 4.04 6.87 -0.99
C ASP A 203 3.74 6.36 -2.40
N ARG A 204 2.55 6.67 -2.96
CA ARG A 204 2.08 6.15 -4.24
C ARG A 204 2.98 6.57 -5.39
N ILE A 205 3.44 5.55 -6.11
CA ILE A 205 4.39 5.67 -7.22
C ILE A 205 3.66 6.01 -8.54
N ARG A 206 2.44 5.50 -8.73
CA ARG A 206 1.66 5.69 -9.97
C ARG A 206 0.81 6.95 -9.96
N GLY A 207 0.58 7.48 -11.15
CA GLY A 207 -0.21 8.69 -11.36
C GLY A 207 0.59 9.97 -11.12
N GLU A 208 -0.07 11.11 -11.30
CA GLU A 208 0.61 12.41 -11.13
C GLU A 208 0.97 12.65 -9.66
N ARG A 209 2.25 12.91 -9.40
CA ARG A 209 2.76 13.18 -8.04
C ARG A 209 1.98 14.28 -7.32
N ALA A 210 1.64 15.35 -8.03
CA ALA A 210 0.87 16.46 -7.45
C ALA A 210 -0.50 15.99 -6.94
N GLN A 211 -1.23 15.23 -7.76
CA GLN A 211 -2.53 14.68 -7.38
C GLN A 211 -2.43 13.69 -6.21
N ASN A 212 -1.41 12.85 -6.20
CA ASN A 212 -1.16 11.92 -5.09
C ASN A 212 -0.96 12.67 -3.77
N ILE A 213 -0.18 13.75 -3.77
CA ILE A 213 0.02 14.59 -2.59
C ILE A 213 -1.27 15.31 -2.17
N GLU A 214 -2.06 15.82 -3.12
CA GLU A 214 -3.37 16.42 -2.81
C GLU A 214 -4.33 15.43 -2.15
N ASN A 215 -4.40 14.20 -2.69
CA ASN A 215 -5.21 13.13 -2.10
C ASN A 215 -4.72 12.77 -0.69
N ALA A 216 -3.40 12.67 -0.50
CA ALA A 216 -2.82 12.41 0.82
C ALA A 216 -3.19 13.50 1.84
N ILE A 217 -3.06 14.77 1.45
CA ILE A 217 -3.44 15.92 2.29
C ILE A 217 -4.93 15.86 2.64
N ALA A 218 -5.80 15.59 1.66
CA ALA A 218 -7.24 15.49 1.90
C ALA A 218 -7.57 14.38 2.91
N SER A 219 -6.96 13.20 2.77
CA SER A 219 -7.15 12.09 3.70
C SER A 219 -6.62 12.40 5.11
N TYR A 220 -5.44 13.03 5.24
CA TYR A 220 -4.94 13.46 6.54
C TYR A 220 -5.82 14.53 7.20
N GLN A 221 -6.31 15.50 6.43
CA GLN A 221 -7.24 16.51 6.94
C GLN A 221 -8.55 15.88 7.41
N ALA A 222 -9.07 14.90 6.67
CA ALA A 222 -10.25 14.14 7.06
C ALA A 222 -10.05 13.42 8.41
N ALA A 223 -8.93 12.71 8.59
CA ALA A 223 -8.57 12.05 9.84
C ALA A 223 -8.44 13.04 11.02
N LEU A 224 -7.80 14.20 10.79
CA LEU A 224 -7.59 15.22 11.82
C LEU A 224 -8.90 15.79 12.36
N GLN A 225 -9.94 15.95 11.54
CA GLN A 225 -11.23 16.49 11.98
C GLN A 225 -11.88 15.67 13.11
N VAL A 226 -11.61 14.36 13.16
CA VAL A 226 -12.10 13.48 14.23
C VAL A 226 -11.18 13.56 15.45
N ARG A 227 -9.86 13.42 15.25
CA ARG A 227 -8.86 13.45 16.34
C ARG A 227 -8.88 14.77 17.12
N THR A 228 -9.08 15.91 16.45
CA THR A 228 -9.20 17.21 17.13
C THR A 228 -10.50 17.34 17.93
N ARG A 229 -11.60 16.78 17.42
CA ARG A 229 -12.89 16.76 18.14
C ARG A 229 -12.80 15.90 19.39
N GLU A 230 -12.19 14.72 19.29
CA GLU A 230 -11.94 13.83 20.42
C GLU A 230 -11.04 14.47 21.48
N ALA A 231 -9.93 15.09 21.06
CA ALA A 231 -9.04 15.81 21.97
C ALA A 231 -9.77 16.94 22.74
N PHE A 232 -10.63 17.70 22.04
CA PHE A 232 -11.47 18.72 22.65
C PHE A 232 -12.49 18.15 23.65
N LEU A 233 -13.17 17.05 23.30
CA LEU A 233 -14.13 16.40 24.20
C LEU A 233 -13.44 15.76 25.43
N ALA A 234 -12.28 15.14 25.23
CA ALA A 234 -11.50 14.52 26.30
C ALA A 234 -10.97 15.55 27.32
N THR A 235 -10.54 16.72 26.85
CA THR A 235 -10.11 17.84 27.71
C THR A 235 -11.28 18.43 28.50
N GLY A 236 -12.42 18.70 27.86
CA GLY A 236 -13.63 19.19 28.55
C GLY A 236 -14.23 18.22 29.58
N LEU A 237 -14.15 16.90 29.33
CA LEU A 237 -14.58 15.88 30.30
C LEU A 237 -13.65 15.80 31.53
N ARG A 238 -12.35 16.01 31.36
CA ARG A 238 -11.40 16.08 32.48
C ARG A 238 -11.63 17.32 33.34
N GLU A 239 -11.86 18.47 32.72
CA GLU A 239 -12.13 19.74 33.42
C GLU A 239 -13.47 19.68 34.19
N SER A 240 -14.54 19.20 33.56
CA SER A 240 -15.85 19.06 34.22
C SER A 240 -15.82 18.08 35.41
N ARG A 241 -15.04 16.98 35.34
CA ARG A 241 -14.80 16.09 36.48
C ARG A 241 -14.06 16.80 37.62
N GLN A 242 -13.03 17.59 37.33
CA GLN A 242 -12.32 18.35 38.38
C GLN A 242 -13.21 19.41 39.06
N VAL A 243 -14.04 20.12 38.29
CA VAL A 243 -14.98 21.11 38.85
C VAL A 243 -16.08 20.44 39.69
N GLY A 244 -16.53 19.24 39.30
CA GLY A 244 -17.46 18.42 40.08
C GLY A 244 -16.89 18.00 41.45
N PHE A 245 -15.64 17.56 41.52
CA PHE A 245 -14.96 17.22 42.78
C PHE A 245 -14.73 18.45 43.66
N SER A 246 -14.37 19.60 43.08
CA SER A 246 -14.17 20.85 43.85
C SER A 246 -15.46 21.40 44.49
N ARG A 247 -16.64 21.14 43.90
CA ARG A 247 -17.94 21.54 44.47
C ARG A 247 -18.42 20.63 45.60
N ILE A 248 -17.99 19.37 45.64
CA ILE A 248 -18.35 18.43 46.72
C ILE A 248 -17.56 18.76 48.00
N ILE A 249 -16.29 19.17 47.87
CA ILE A 249 -15.42 19.49 49.01
C ILE A 249 -15.82 20.83 49.69
N SER A 250 -16.47 21.75 48.97
CA SER A 250 -16.88 23.07 49.49
C SER A 250 -18.27 23.12 50.13
N ARG A 251 -19.07 22.04 50.08
CA ARG A 251 -20.39 21.94 50.73
C ARG A 251 -20.40 21.11 52.03
N GLY A 252 -19.24 20.63 52.48
CA GLY A 252 -19.09 19.82 53.70
C GLY A 252 -18.43 20.54 54.89
N ARG A 253 -18.43 21.88 54.93
CA ARG A 253 -17.99 22.67 56.08
C ARG A 253 -19.11 23.56 56.60
#